data_AF-A0A4U0EZY2-F1
#
_entry.id   AF-A0A4U0EZY2-F1
#
_cell.length_a   1.000
_cell.length_b   1.000
_cell.length_c   1.000
_cell.angle_alpha   90.00
_cell.angle_beta   90.00
_cell.angle_gamma   90.00
#
_symmetry.space_group_name_H-M   'P 1'
#
loop_
_entity.id
_entity.type
_entity.pdbx_description
1 polymer ?
#
loop_
_entity_poly.entity_id
_entity_poly.type
_entity_poly.pdbx_seq_one_letter_code
_entity_poly.pdbx_strand_id
1 'polypeptide(L)'
;MIKLSVLFLIAIILLAGCTNKEDDNFQSQPTQATMNPVITSQPTESQIQSPEPFPSPTPSPSPTPTASSSSADSNSIVYTNKQYGFQFSLPESWKGYSIVKSNWEGNVMDEKSTSEKSLETGPILSIRDPRWTTQTPRQDIPIMVFTISQWDSLLREEFFIGAAAIEPSELGQNDKYVFAIPARYNYAFPPGYEEVDKILQSHPLKAIN
;
A
#
# COMPACT_ATOMS: atom_id res chain seq x y z
N MET A 1 64.68 -11.71 -8.36
CA MET A 1 65.19 -13.00 -7.85
C MET A 1 64.34 -13.39 -6.64
N ILE A 2 63.51 -14.44 -6.75
CA ILE A 2 63.62 -15.74 -6.02
C ILE A 2 63.31 -15.57 -4.52
N LYS A 3 62.39 -16.24 -3.80
CA LYS A 3 61.42 -17.36 -3.95
C LYS A 3 60.57 -17.32 -2.64
N LEU A 4 59.24 -17.52 -2.64
CA LEU A 4 58.48 -18.78 -2.48
C LEU A 4 58.12 -19.20 -1.02
N SER A 5 56.88 -19.70 -0.89
CA SER A 5 56.28 -20.54 0.19
C SER A 5 55.55 -19.81 1.32
N VAL A 6 54.22 -19.69 1.31
CA VAL A 6 53.16 -20.71 1.59
C VAL A 6 53.15 -21.17 3.04
N LEU A 7 52.10 -20.79 3.80
CA LEU A 7 51.37 -21.74 4.64
C LEU A 7 49.94 -21.24 4.92
N PHE A 8 48.99 -21.87 4.22
CA PHE A 8 47.57 -21.90 4.57
C PHE A 8 47.41 -22.66 5.88
N LEU A 9 46.71 -22.10 6.87
CA LEU A 9 46.16 -22.89 7.98
C LEU A 9 44.63 -22.85 7.89
N ILE A 10 44.09 -23.92 7.32
CA ILE A 10 42.66 -24.26 7.32
C ILE A 10 42.36 -24.90 8.66
N ALA A 11 41.53 -24.26 9.48
CA ALA A 11 40.92 -24.90 10.65
C ALA A 11 39.51 -25.37 10.25
N ILE A 12 39.40 -26.64 9.89
CA ILE A 12 38.14 -27.38 9.77
C ILE A 12 37.65 -27.67 11.19
N ILE A 13 36.53 -27.06 11.58
CA ILE A 13 35.79 -27.48 12.77
C ILE A 13 34.68 -28.42 12.29
N LEU A 14 34.90 -29.71 12.53
CA LEU A 14 33.94 -30.78 12.31
C LEU A 14 32.80 -30.70 13.33
N LEU A 15 31.60 -30.92 12.78
CA LEU A 15 30.32 -31.03 13.43
C LEU A 15 30.27 -32.18 14.44
N ALA A 16 29.66 -31.92 15.61
CA ALA A 16 29.02 -32.93 16.44
C ALA A 16 27.67 -32.39 16.88
N GLY A 17 26.58 -33.05 16.48
CA GLY A 17 25.22 -32.61 16.77
C GLY A 17 24.18 -33.63 16.31
N CYS A 18 24.02 -34.66 17.13
CA CYS A 18 22.88 -35.54 17.39
C CYS A 18 21.79 -35.83 16.34
N THR A 19 21.47 -37.13 16.32
CA THR A 19 20.30 -37.80 15.75
C THR A 19 18.98 -37.17 16.19
N ASN A 20 17.94 -37.26 15.36
CA ASN A 20 16.73 -38.03 15.68
C ASN A 20 15.88 -38.25 14.42
N LYS A 21 15.36 -39.46 14.35
CA LYS A 21 14.49 -40.03 13.34
C LYS A 21 13.08 -39.99 13.93
N GLU A 22 12.13 -39.40 13.24
CA GLU A 22 10.70 -39.65 13.43
C GLU A 22 9.98 -39.35 12.11
N ASP A 23 9.38 -40.41 11.59
CA ASP A 23 8.48 -40.44 10.46
C ASP A 23 7.16 -39.77 10.86
N ASP A 24 6.55 -38.95 9.98
CA ASP A 24 5.08 -38.93 9.84
C ASP A 24 4.64 -38.18 8.56
N ASN A 25 4.34 -39.00 7.56
CA ASN A 25 3.16 -38.96 6.69
C ASN A 25 2.29 -37.69 6.73
N PHE A 26 2.36 -36.87 5.68
CA PHE A 26 1.21 -36.09 5.22
C PHE A 26 0.98 -36.34 3.74
N GLN A 27 0.05 -37.25 3.44
CA GLN A 27 -0.58 -37.39 2.15
C GLN A 27 -1.23 -36.07 1.71
N SER A 28 -0.88 -35.65 0.51
CA SER A 28 -1.65 -34.73 -0.30
C SER A 28 -2.99 -35.35 -0.67
N GLN A 29 -4.11 -34.63 -0.47
CA GLN A 29 -5.35 -34.90 -1.18
C GLN A 29 -5.99 -33.59 -1.66
N PRO A 30 -6.32 -33.45 -2.96
CA PRO A 30 -7.12 -32.36 -3.48
C PRO A 30 -8.61 -32.65 -3.26
N THR A 31 -9.37 -31.69 -2.76
CA THR A 31 -10.83 -31.81 -2.70
C THR A 31 -11.41 -31.46 -4.08
N GLN A 32 -11.88 -32.48 -4.78
CA GLN A 32 -12.63 -32.34 -6.03
C GLN A 32 -14.00 -31.70 -5.77
N ALA A 33 -14.33 -30.72 -6.62
CA ALA A 33 -15.67 -30.20 -6.78
C ALA A 33 -16.55 -31.24 -7.49
N THR A 34 -17.65 -31.64 -6.83
CA THR A 34 -18.70 -32.46 -7.43
C THR A 34 -19.62 -31.58 -8.28
N MET A 35 -19.57 -31.78 -9.60
CA MET A 35 -20.62 -31.37 -10.54
C MET A 35 -21.72 -32.45 -10.58
N ASN A 36 -22.96 -32.02 -10.82
CA ASN A 36 -23.99 -32.62 -11.70
C ASN A 36 -25.43 -32.32 -11.20
N PRO A 37 -26.49 -32.46 -12.04
CA PRO A 37 -26.73 -31.77 -13.30
C PRO A 37 -28.19 -31.21 -13.39
N VAL A 38 -28.44 -30.53 -14.52
CA VAL A 38 -29.74 -30.02 -15.01
C VAL A 38 -30.83 -31.09 -15.08
N ILE A 39 -32.06 -30.77 -14.61
CA ILE A 39 -33.31 -31.34 -15.15
C ILE A 39 -34.38 -30.25 -15.30
N THR A 40 -34.75 -30.04 -16.56
CA THR A 40 -35.91 -29.32 -17.09
C THR A 40 -37.22 -29.97 -16.66
N SER A 41 -38.21 -29.18 -16.23
CA SER A 41 -39.64 -29.52 -16.28
C SER A 41 -40.52 -28.26 -16.16
N GLN A 42 -41.10 -27.85 -17.28
CA GLN A 42 -42.39 -27.16 -17.41
C GLN A 42 -43.27 -28.07 -18.30
N PRO A 43 -44.60 -27.93 -18.42
CA PRO A 43 -45.47 -26.84 -17.92
C PRO A 43 -46.79 -27.33 -17.25
N THR A 44 -47.44 -26.45 -16.46
CA THR A 44 -48.91 -26.46 -16.32
C THR A 44 -49.43 -25.02 -16.18
N GLU A 45 -50.47 -24.78 -16.96
CA GLU A 45 -51.17 -23.56 -17.31
C GLU A 45 -52.17 -23.10 -16.23
N SER A 46 -52.26 -21.80 -15.96
CA SER A 46 -53.53 -21.15 -15.54
C SER A 46 -53.50 -19.63 -15.60
N GLN A 47 -54.34 -19.13 -16.52
CA GLN A 47 -55.29 -18.01 -16.38
C GLN A 47 -54.76 -16.58 -16.55
N ILE A 48 -55.20 -16.02 -17.69
CA ILE A 48 -55.05 -14.65 -18.19
C ILE A 48 -56.08 -13.76 -17.49
N GLN A 49 -55.62 -12.67 -16.86
CA GLN A 49 -56.42 -11.47 -16.62
C GLN A 49 -55.71 -10.25 -17.21
N SER A 50 -56.48 -9.51 -18.01
CA SER A 50 -56.09 -8.32 -18.77
C SER A 50 -55.78 -7.14 -17.85
N PRO A 51 -54.67 -6.40 -18.01
CA PRO A 51 -54.49 -5.11 -17.37
C PRO A 51 -55.26 -4.01 -18.14
N GLU A 52 -55.88 -3.10 -17.39
CA GLU A 52 -56.52 -1.87 -17.86
C GLU A 52 -55.52 -0.92 -18.55
N PRO A 53 -55.99 0.00 -19.43
CA PRO A 53 -55.13 0.98 -20.10
C PRO A 53 -54.60 2.04 -19.12
N PHE A 54 -53.28 2.18 -19.08
CA PHE A 54 -52.56 3.26 -18.41
C PHE A 54 -52.99 4.65 -18.92
N PRO A 55 -53.28 5.64 -18.05
CA PRO A 55 -53.30 7.04 -18.45
C PRO A 55 -51.87 7.57 -18.66
N SER A 56 -51.70 8.40 -19.69
CA SER A 56 -50.44 9.07 -20.05
C SER A 56 -49.93 10.02 -18.95
N PRO A 57 -48.60 10.28 -18.91
CA PRO A 57 -47.98 11.04 -17.83
C PRO A 57 -48.24 12.54 -17.91
N THR A 58 -48.60 13.11 -16.76
CA THR A 58 -48.56 14.55 -16.44
C THR A 58 -47.10 15.06 -16.52
N PRO A 59 -46.83 16.28 -17.02
CA PRO A 59 -45.48 16.84 -16.96
C PRO A 59 -45.10 17.16 -15.50
N SER A 60 -44.08 16.46 -15.00
CA SER A 60 -43.43 16.75 -13.72
C SER A 60 -42.68 18.08 -13.79
N PRO A 61 -42.74 18.95 -12.77
CA PRO A 61 -41.99 20.20 -12.76
C PRO A 61 -40.47 19.93 -12.79
N SER A 62 -39.79 20.69 -13.65
CA SER A 62 -38.34 20.78 -13.77
C SER A 62 -37.66 20.80 -12.39
N PRO A 63 -36.62 19.98 -12.13
CA PRO A 63 -35.80 20.20 -10.96
C PRO A 63 -35.10 21.55 -11.13
N THR A 64 -35.37 22.44 -10.18
CA THR A 64 -34.53 23.57 -9.80
C THR A 64 -33.06 23.14 -9.86
N PRO A 65 -32.13 23.98 -10.34
CA PRO A 65 -30.71 23.73 -10.16
C PRO A 65 -30.45 23.79 -8.65
N THR A 66 -30.49 22.64 -7.99
CA THR A 66 -29.87 22.44 -6.69
C THR A 66 -28.39 22.64 -6.94
N ALA A 67 -27.93 23.87 -6.70
CA ALA A 67 -26.55 24.11 -6.38
C ALA A 67 -26.22 23.19 -5.21
N SER A 68 -25.61 22.04 -5.51
CA SER A 68 -24.86 21.26 -4.54
C SER A 68 -23.64 22.09 -4.16
N SER A 69 -23.86 23.15 -3.38
CA SER A 69 -22.83 23.68 -2.51
C SER A 69 -22.71 22.70 -1.35
N SER A 70 -21.87 21.67 -1.53
CA SER A 70 -21.33 20.90 -0.42
C SER A 70 -20.40 21.80 0.38
N SER A 71 -20.99 22.72 1.15
CA SER A 71 -20.32 23.50 2.16
C SER A 71 -20.14 22.62 3.40
N ALA A 72 -19.11 21.79 3.38
CA ALA A 72 -18.63 21.08 4.55
C ALA A 72 -17.14 20.81 4.35
N ASP A 73 -16.29 21.80 4.61
CA ASP A 73 -14.85 21.59 4.89
C ASP A 73 -14.25 22.85 5.54
N SER A 74 -14.90 23.36 6.60
CA SER A 74 -14.33 24.42 7.43
C SER A 74 -13.37 23.87 8.51
N ASN A 75 -13.24 22.54 8.61
CA ASN A 75 -12.55 21.85 9.71
C ASN A 75 -11.40 20.95 9.21
N SER A 76 -10.66 21.39 8.19
CA SER A 76 -9.40 20.74 7.80
C SER A 76 -8.22 21.43 8.46
N ILE A 77 -7.25 20.64 8.93
CA ILE A 77 -5.95 21.13 9.38
C ILE A 77 -4.91 20.84 8.29
N VAL A 78 -3.89 21.68 8.17
CA VAL A 78 -2.84 21.52 7.16
C VAL A 78 -1.50 21.27 7.82
N TYR A 79 -0.89 20.14 7.47
CA TYR A 79 0.53 19.91 7.73
C TYR A 79 1.35 20.54 6.61
N THR A 80 2.31 21.40 6.95
CA THR A 80 3.23 22.00 5.97
C THR A 80 4.64 21.51 6.23
N ASN A 81 5.23 20.80 5.26
CA ASN A 81 6.64 20.48 5.28
C ASN A 81 7.42 21.43 4.36
N LYS A 82 8.07 22.43 4.97
CA LYS A 82 8.90 23.40 4.23
C LYS A 82 10.23 22.82 3.73
N GLN A 83 10.71 21.74 4.35
CA GLN A 83 11.99 21.12 3.97
C GLN A 83 11.88 20.46 2.59
N TYR A 84 10.81 19.72 2.34
CA TYR A 84 10.60 19.01 1.08
C TYR A 84 9.62 19.71 0.15
N GLY A 85 8.90 20.74 0.62
CA GLY A 85 8.05 21.58 -0.23
C GLY A 85 6.70 20.95 -0.54
N PHE A 86 5.94 20.56 0.48
CA PHE A 86 4.56 20.11 0.32
C PHE A 86 3.66 20.51 1.51
N GLN A 87 2.36 20.49 1.25
CA GLN A 87 1.28 20.56 2.22
C GLN A 87 0.48 19.26 2.18
N PHE A 88 -0.08 18.87 3.32
CA PHE A 88 -0.95 17.72 3.45
C PHE A 88 -2.18 18.09 4.27
N SER A 89 -3.36 18.03 3.64
CA SER A 89 -4.64 18.29 4.30
C SER A 89 -5.06 17.10 5.14
N LEU A 90 -5.46 17.36 6.38
CA LEU A 90 -5.92 16.36 7.34
C LEU A 90 -7.28 16.77 7.89
N PRO A 91 -8.13 15.82 8.31
CA PRO A 91 -9.36 16.13 9.00
C PRO A 91 -9.08 16.61 10.44
N GLU A 92 -10.05 17.29 11.05
CA GLU A 92 -9.91 17.79 12.42
C GLU A 92 -9.62 16.71 13.47
N SER A 93 -10.04 15.46 13.21
CA SER A 93 -9.72 14.31 14.08
C SER A 93 -8.22 14.08 14.25
N TRP A 94 -7.38 14.63 13.36
CA TRP A 94 -5.92 14.53 13.40
C TRP A 94 -5.27 15.71 14.13
N LYS A 95 -6.05 16.63 14.73
CA LYS A 95 -5.50 17.73 15.52
C LYS A 95 -4.63 17.18 16.66
N GLY A 96 -3.37 17.61 16.71
CA GLY A 96 -2.38 17.07 17.65
C GLY A 96 -1.52 15.93 17.09
N TYR A 97 -1.57 15.65 15.78
CA TYR A 97 -0.64 14.71 15.13
C TYR A 97 0.82 15.06 15.42
N SER A 98 1.69 14.06 15.32
CA SER A 98 3.14 14.25 15.36
C SER A 98 3.79 13.68 14.10
N ILE A 99 5.06 14.01 13.85
CA ILE A 99 5.83 13.50 12.72
C ILE A 99 6.92 12.57 13.23
N VAL A 100 6.84 11.30 12.84
CA VAL A 100 7.89 10.31 13.09
C VAL A 100 8.71 10.17 11.82
N LYS A 101 10.04 10.26 11.95
CA LYS A 101 10.97 10.17 10.82
C LYS A 101 11.65 8.80 10.82
N SER A 102 11.74 8.19 9.65
CA SER A 102 12.54 7.00 9.38
C SER A 102 13.07 7.05 7.95
N ASN A 103 13.63 5.95 7.47
CA ASN A 103 14.18 5.85 6.12
C ASN A 103 13.62 4.60 5.43
N TRP A 104 13.50 4.67 4.10
CA TRP A 104 13.37 3.50 3.25
C TRP A 104 14.74 3.09 2.69
N GLU A 105 14.87 1.82 2.34
CA GLU A 105 16.07 1.24 1.76
C GLU A 105 15.69 0.49 0.47
N GLY A 106 16.43 0.77 -0.59
CA GLY A 106 16.31 0.18 -1.92
C GLY A 106 17.41 -0.85 -2.15
N ASN A 107 17.01 -2.01 -2.66
CA ASN A 107 17.89 -3.11 -3.00
C ASN A 107 18.17 -3.11 -4.50
N VAL A 108 19.43 -2.92 -4.89
CA VAL A 108 19.87 -3.09 -6.28
C VAL A 108 20.02 -4.58 -6.58
N MET A 109 19.54 -5.00 -7.75
CA MET A 109 19.69 -6.36 -8.27
C MET A 109 21.03 -6.46 -9.01
N ASP A 110 22.11 -6.78 -8.31
CA ASP A 110 23.41 -6.93 -8.94
C ASP A 110 24.07 -8.26 -8.54
N GLU A 111 23.92 -9.29 -9.38
CA GLU A 111 24.45 -10.64 -9.13
C GLU A 111 25.99 -10.71 -9.21
N LYS A 112 26.67 -9.65 -9.69
CA LYS A 112 28.11 -9.67 -10.02
C LYS A 112 29.00 -8.80 -9.12
N SER A 113 28.44 -8.13 -8.12
CA SER A 113 29.18 -7.15 -7.32
C SER A 113 29.50 -7.71 -5.93
N THR A 114 30.72 -8.26 -5.77
CA THR A 114 31.33 -8.64 -4.46
C THR A 114 31.85 -7.42 -3.68
N SER A 115 31.33 -6.23 -3.98
CA SER A 115 31.77 -4.95 -3.39
C SER A 115 30.51 -4.20 -2.95
N GLU A 116 30.55 -3.64 -1.73
CA GLU A 116 29.50 -2.85 -1.07
C GLU A 116 28.26 -2.54 -1.93
N LYS A 117 27.18 -3.29 -1.69
CA LYS A 117 25.85 -3.06 -2.25
C LYS A 117 25.48 -1.59 -2.03
N SER A 118 25.50 -0.79 -3.10
CA SER A 118 25.06 0.60 -3.04
C SER A 118 23.55 0.58 -2.79
N LEU A 119 23.16 0.84 -1.54
CA LEU A 119 21.75 0.91 -1.15
C LEU A 119 21.23 2.30 -1.49
N GLU A 120 20.19 2.37 -2.31
CA GLU A 120 19.40 3.59 -2.40
C GLU A 120 18.67 3.80 -1.08
N THR A 121 18.59 5.04 -0.61
CA THR A 121 17.83 5.36 0.60
C THR A 121 17.18 6.72 0.47
N GLY A 122 16.09 6.89 1.20
CA GLY A 122 15.43 8.18 1.33
C GLY A 122 14.57 8.22 2.58
N PRO A 123 14.07 9.41 2.92
CA PRO A 123 13.33 9.62 4.15
C PRO A 123 11.88 9.17 4.01
N ILE A 124 11.33 8.69 5.13
CA ILE A 124 9.91 8.49 5.35
C ILE A 124 9.47 9.47 6.44
N LEU A 125 8.40 10.21 6.16
CA LEU A 125 7.70 11.07 7.12
C LEU A 125 6.37 10.42 7.46
N SER A 126 6.25 9.84 8.65
CA SER A 126 5.00 9.27 9.13
C SER A 126 4.23 10.31 9.93
N ILE A 127 3.08 10.74 9.40
CA ILE A 127 2.11 11.53 10.16
C ILE A 127 1.42 10.55 11.13
N ARG A 128 1.71 10.72 12.41
CA ARG A 128 1.25 9.84 13.50
C ARG A 128 -0.14 10.24 13.95
N ASP A 129 -1.07 9.28 13.92
CA ASP A 129 -2.43 9.47 14.46
C ASP A 129 -2.34 9.91 15.94
N PRO A 130 -2.97 11.02 16.34
CA PRO A 130 -2.90 11.52 17.72
C PRO A 130 -3.45 10.53 18.77
N ARG A 131 -4.23 9.52 18.34
CA ARG A 131 -4.79 8.47 19.20
C ARG A 131 -3.91 7.22 19.26
N TRP A 132 -2.75 7.23 18.60
CA TRP A 132 -1.80 6.11 18.63
C TRP A 132 -1.22 5.91 20.03
N THR A 133 -1.10 4.66 20.47
CA THR A 133 -0.40 4.29 21.69
C THR A 133 0.43 3.02 21.48
N THR A 134 1.37 2.72 22.38
CA THR A 134 2.13 1.46 22.32
C THR A 134 1.22 0.24 22.51
N GLN A 135 0.14 0.36 23.29
CA GLN A 135 -0.83 -0.72 23.51
C GLN A 135 -1.80 -0.88 22.33
N THR A 136 -2.06 0.20 21.60
CA THR A 136 -2.98 0.20 20.46
C THR A 136 -2.36 1.04 19.34
N PRO A 137 -1.38 0.48 18.62
CA PRO A 137 -0.79 1.16 17.49
C PRO A 137 -1.84 1.34 16.40
N ARG A 138 -2.09 2.61 16.03
CA ARG A 138 -2.99 2.98 14.93
C ARG A 138 -2.22 3.18 13.63
N GLN A 139 -2.92 3.17 12.50
CA GLN A 139 -2.30 3.43 11.20
C GLN A 139 -1.78 4.87 11.13
N ASP A 140 -0.48 5.02 10.86
CA ASP A 140 0.11 6.29 10.47
C ASP A 140 -0.10 6.53 8.97
N ILE A 141 0.08 7.78 8.52
CA ILE A 141 0.19 8.13 7.10
C ILE A 141 1.67 8.28 6.74
N PRO A 142 2.34 7.23 6.22
CA PRO A 142 3.73 7.33 5.78
C PRO A 142 3.84 8.05 4.43
N ILE A 143 4.74 9.03 4.34
CA ILE A 143 5.08 9.71 3.10
C ILE A 143 6.54 9.44 2.81
N MET A 144 6.81 8.62 1.79
CA MET A 144 8.15 8.43 1.25
C MET A 144 8.51 9.64 0.41
N VAL A 145 9.74 10.11 0.54
CA VAL A 145 10.28 11.16 -0.33
C VAL A 145 11.37 10.56 -1.20
N PHE A 146 11.27 10.80 -2.50
CA PHE A 146 12.23 10.41 -3.51
C PHE A 146 12.77 11.66 -4.18
N THR A 147 14.04 11.67 -4.55
CA THR A 147 14.48 12.59 -5.62
C THR A 147 13.89 12.16 -6.96
N ILE A 148 13.82 13.07 -7.93
CA ILE A 148 13.32 12.74 -9.29
C ILE A 148 14.11 11.56 -9.89
N SER A 149 15.43 11.55 -9.75
CA SER A 149 16.27 10.45 -10.26
C SER A 149 16.00 9.12 -9.56
N GLN A 150 15.78 9.13 -8.24
CA GLN A 150 15.46 7.90 -7.50
C GLN A 150 14.10 7.33 -7.91
N TRP A 151 13.11 8.20 -8.14
CA TRP A 151 11.79 7.77 -8.61
C TRP A 151 11.87 7.17 -10.01
N ASP A 152 12.60 7.80 -10.93
CA ASP A 152 12.84 7.27 -12.27
C ASP A 152 13.54 5.91 -12.25
N SER A 153 14.57 5.74 -11.41
CA SER A 153 15.28 4.47 -11.24
C SER A 153 14.40 3.38 -10.64
N LEU A 154 13.51 3.73 -9.70
CA LEU A 154 12.50 2.81 -9.16
C LEU A 154 11.54 2.34 -10.26
N LEU A 155 11.02 3.27 -11.08
CA LEU A 155 10.12 2.94 -12.19
C LEU A 155 10.79 2.13 -13.32
N ARG A 156 12.12 2.22 -13.44
CA ARG A 156 12.92 1.39 -14.37
C ARG A 156 13.37 0.08 -13.76
N GLU A 157 12.91 -0.26 -12.55
CA GLU A 157 13.27 -1.49 -11.85
C GLU A 157 14.79 -1.64 -11.61
N GLU A 158 15.51 -0.52 -11.55
CA GLU A 158 16.96 -0.50 -11.27
C GLU A 158 17.26 -0.85 -9.81
N PHE A 159 16.30 -0.59 -8.92
CA PHE A 159 16.28 -1.08 -7.55
C PHE A 159 14.83 -1.33 -7.10
N PHE A 160 14.67 -2.09 -6.01
CA PHE A 160 13.37 -2.38 -5.42
C PHE A 160 13.33 -2.04 -3.94
N ILE A 161 12.17 -1.60 -3.46
CA ILE A 161 11.95 -1.36 -2.04
C ILE A 161 11.23 -2.56 -1.44
N GLY A 162 11.82 -3.13 -0.39
CA GLY A 162 11.33 -4.39 0.18
C GLY A 162 11.50 -5.58 -0.76
N ALA A 163 10.53 -6.50 -0.74
CA ALA A 163 10.62 -7.80 -1.43
C ALA A 163 9.94 -7.85 -2.81
N ALA A 164 9.80 -6.71 -3.49
CA ALA A 164 9.33 -6.54 -4.88
C ALA A 164 8.14 -7.43 -5.34
N ALA A 165 6.94 -6.86 -5.27
CA ALA A 165 5.74 -7.34 -5.99
C ALA A 165 4.75 -6.21 -6.30
N ILE A 166 4.79 -5.12 -5.53
CA ILE A 166 3.94 -3.94 -5.65
C ILE A 166 4.81 -2.73 -5.32
N GLU A 167 4.79 -1.71 -6.19
CA GLU A 167 5.56 -0.47 -6.00
C GLU A 167 4.82 0.54 -5.11
N PRO A 168 5.54 1.49 -4.50
CA PRO A 168 4.94 2.69 -3.90
C PRO A 168 4.07 3.45 -4.91
N SER A 169 3.00 4.07 -4.45
CA SER A 169 2.12 4.88 -5.31
C SER A 169 2.39 6.38 -5.12
N GLU A 170 2.44 7.13 -6.22
CA GLU A 170 2.64 8.58 -6.16
C GLU A 170 1.46 9.29 -5.49
N LEU A 171 1.78 10.25 -4.60
CA LEU A 171 0.86 11.19 -3.98
C LEU A 171 0.94 12.59 -4.60
N GLY A 172 2.07 12.91 -5.23
CA GLY A 172 2.33 14.14 -5.96
C GLY A 172 3.82 14.45 -6.01
N GLN A 173 4.20 15.52 -6.71
CA GLN A 173 5.60 15.89 -6.89
C GLN A 173 5.80 17.41 -7.00
N ASN A 174 7.03 17.86 -6.76
CA ASN A 174 7.53 19.19 -7.11
C ASN A 174 8.82 19.06 -7.95
N ASP A 175 9.48 20.18 -8.22
CA ASP A 175 10.67 20.23 -9.09
C ASP A 175 11.88 19.42 -8.56
N LYS A 176 11.84 18.95 -7.31
CA LYS A 176 12.96 18.24 -6.67
C LYS A 176 12.60 16.84 -6.20
N TYR A 177 11.35 16.64 -5.81
CA TYR A 177 10.93 15.44 -5.09
C TYR A 177 9.62 14.86 -5.62
N VAL A 178 9.54 13.54 -5.57
CA VAL A 178 8.29 12.78 -5.67
C VAL A 178 7.92 12.30 -4.27
N PHE A 179 6.65 12.47 -3.91
CA PHE A 179 6.06 12.01 -2.66
C PHE A 179 5.23 10.78 -2.95
N ALA A 180 5.43 9.69 -2.20
CA ALA A 180 4.72 8.45 -2.43
C ALA A 180 4.25 7.78 -1.14
N ILE A 181 3.19 6.99 -1.25
CA ILE A 181 2.72 6.09 -0.20
C ILE A 181 3.42 4.74 -0.39
N PRO A 182 4.00 4.13 0.66
CA PRO A 182 4.58 2.80 0.57
C PRO A 182 3.56 1.78 0.06
N ALA A 183 4.06 0.82 -0.72
CA ALA A 183 3.27 -0.35 -1.08
C ALA A 183 2.73 -1.03 0.19
N ARG A 184 1.46 -1.42 0.17
CA ARG A 184 0.84 -2.20 1.26
C ARG A 184 0.94 -1.52 2.65
N TYR A 185 0.98 -0.19 2.72
CA TYR A 185 1.11 0.56 3.98
C TYR A 185 0.06 0.20 5.05
N ASN A 186 -1.10 -0.31 4.65
CA ASN A 186 -2.24 -0.71 5.48
C ASN A 186 -2.47 -2.23 5.56
N TYR A 187 -1.54 -3.07 5.07
CA TYR A 187 -1.77 -4.51 4.93
C TYR A 187 -1.95 -5.27 6.26
N ALA A 188 -1.45 -4.71 7.36
CA ALA A 188 -1.67 -5.28 8.70
C ALA A 188 -3.07 -4.94 9.27
N PHE A 189 -3.87 -4.16 8.54
CA PHE A 189 -5.20 -3.67 8.96
C PHE A 189 -5.23 -3.11 10.40
N PRO A 190 -4.27 -2.26 10.83
CA PRO A 190 -4.27 -1.73 12.19
C PRO A 190 -5.44 -0.74 12.36
N PRO A 191 -5.91 -0.50 13.60
CA PRO A 191 -6.97 0.46 13.84
C PRO A 191 -6.72 1.82 13.17
N GLY A 192 -7.72 2.32 12.44
CA GLY A 192 -7.62 3.60 11.72
C GLY A 192 -7.16 3.47 10.27
N TYR A 193 -6.86 2.28 9.75
CA TYR A 193 -6.45 2.13 8.35
C TYR A 193 -7.53 2.61 7.36
N GLU A 194 -8.82 2.36 7.62
CA GLU A 194 -9.90 2.84 6.74
C GLU A 194 -10.02 4.37 6.74
N GLU A 195 -9.67 5.02 7.86
CA GLU A 195 -9.64 6.48 7.95
C GLU A 195 -8.49 7.04 7.11
N VAL A 196 -7.31 6.40 7.17
CA VAL A 196 -6.16 6.77 6.33
C VAL A 196 -6.48 6.59 4.85
N ASP A 197 -7.10 5.47 4.47
CA ASP A 197 -7.52 5.23 3.07
C ASP A 197 -8.45 6.33 2.56
N LYS A 198 -9.43 6.75 3.37
CA LYS A 198 -10.35 7.85 3.04
C LYS A 198 -9.62 9.19 2.89
N ILE A 199 -8.66 9.47 3.78
CA ILE A 199 -7.83 10.68 3.69
C ILE A 199 -7.06 10.66 2.37
N LEU A 200 -6.41 9.55 2.01
CA LEU A 200 -5.61 9.46 0.78
C LEU A 200 -6.48 9.55 -0.49
N GLN A 201 -7.69 8.99 -0.49
CA GLN A 201 -8.65 9.13 -1.60
C GLN A 201 -9.07 10.59 -1.87
N SER A 202 -8.95 11.47 -0.87
CA SER A 202 -9.23 12.91 -1.03
C SER A 202 -8.11 13.69 -1.74
N HIS A 203 -7.02 13.01 -2.15
CA HIS A 203 -5.83 13.63 -2.75
C HIS A 203 -5.26 14.77 -1.88
N PRO A 204 -4.87 14.46 -0.63
CA PRO A 204 -4.61 15.45 0.41
C PRO A 204 -3.27 16.19 0.22
N LEU A 205 -2.37 15.67 -0.61
CA LEU A 205 -1.04 16.24 -0.81
C LEU A 205 -1.06 17.34 -1.88
N LYS A 206 -0.53 18.50 -1.55
CA LYS A 206 -0.31 19.62 -2.47
C LYS A 206 1.16 20.02 -2.44
N ALA A 207 1.83 19.89 -3.59
CA ALA A 207 3.19 20.39 -3.76
C ALA A 207 3.27 21.92 -3.62
N ILE A 208 4.36 22.39 -3.02
CA ILE A 208 4.77 23.80 -3.01
C ILE A 208 5.95 23.89 -3.98
N ASN A 209 5.79 24.68 -5.04
CA ASN A 209 6.82 24.99 -6.02
C ASN A 209 7.54 26.29 -5.63
#